data_AF-A0A7X2P704-F1
#
_entry.id   AF-A0A7X2P704-F1
#
_cell.length_a   1.000
_cell.length_b   1.000
_cell.length_c   1.000
_cell.angle_alpha   90.00
_cell.angle_beta   90.00
_cell.angle_gamma   90.00
#
_symmetry.space_group_name_H-M   'P 1'
#
loop_
_entity.id
_entity.type
_entity.pdbx_description
1 polymer ?
#
loop_
_entity_poly.entity_id
_entity_poly.type
_entity_poly.pdbx_seq_one_letter_code
_entity_poly.pdbx_strand_id
1 'polypeptide(L)' 'MAFEGCQEGKATPKLQEIKCPKCGADMEIFVAMQDSQAGTLAEDAVCDKCGYTIQAGTPVSEIK' A
#
# COMPACT_ATOMS: atom_id res chain seq x y z
N MET A 1 3.28 -22.29 31.94
CA MET A 1 2.57 -22.43 30.65
C MET A 1 2.90 -21.21 29.83
N ALA A 2 3.84 -21.31 28.90
CA ALA A 2 4.19 -20.22 28.00
C ALA A 2 3.52 -20.49 26.65
N PHE A 3 2.35 -19.90 26.45
CA PHE A 3 1.88 -19.62 25.10
C PHE A 3 2.15 -18.15 24.89
N GLU A 4 3.43 -17.82 24.69
CA GLU A 4 3.80 -16.58 24.02
C GLU A 4 3.25 -16.73 22.61
N GLY A 5 2.00 -16.29 22.44
CA GLY A 5 1.38 -16.11 21.15
C GLY A 5 2.17 -15.05 20.42
N CYS A 6 3.25 -15.49 19.78
CA CYS A 6 3.89 -14.79 18.69
C CYS A 6 2.88 -14.80 17.54
N GLN A 7 1.80 -14.01 17.68
CA GLN A 7 1.16 -13.45 16.50
C GLN A 7 2.17 -12.42 16.04
N GLU A 8 3.12 -12.92 15.26
CA GLU A 8 4.00 -12.13 14.45
C GLU A 8 3.09 -11.11 13.76
N GLY A 9 3.11 -9.88 14.26
CA GLY A 9 2.39 -8.75 13.70
C GLY A 9 3.02 -8.36 12.38
N LYS A 10 3.08 -9.32 11.45
CA LYS A 10 3.40 -9.07 10.06
C LYS A 10 2.24 -8.19 9.62
N ALA A 11 2.47 -6.89 9.52
CA ALA A 11 1.49 -5.95 9.02
C ALA A 11 1.07 -6.47 7.64
N THR A 12 -0.06 -7.17 7.57
CA THR A 12 -0.54 -7.73 6.31
C THR A 12 -0.82 -6.54 5.41
N PRO A 13 -0.09 -6.38 4.29
CA PRO A 13 -0.37 -5.30 3.37
C PRO A 13 -1.81 -5.44 2.90
N LYS A 14 -2.58 -4.35 3.01
CA LYS A 14 -3.97 -4.30 2.56
C LYS A 14 -4.00 -3.85 1.12
N LEU A 15 -4.73 -4.58 0.29
CA LEU A 15 -5.03 -4.12 -1.07
C LEU A 15 -6.00 -2.93 -0.99
N GLN A 16 -5.65 -1.84 -1.64
CA GLN A 16 -6.45 -0.61 -1.68
C GLN A 16 -6.54 -0.11 -3.11
N GLU A 17 -7.73 0.30 -3.51
CA GLU A 17 -7.97 0.89 -4.83
C GLU A 17 -7.75 2.41 -4.75
N ILE A 18 -6.91 2.92 -5.64
CA ILE A 18 -6.58 4.34 -5.79
C ILE A 18 -6.74 4.76 -7.25
N LYS A 19 -6.74 6.07 -7.51
CA LYS A 19 -6.66 6.59 -8.87
C LYS A 19 -5.24 6.97 -9.23
N CYS A 20 -4.83 6.61 -10.43
CA CYS A 20 -3.56 7.03 -10.99
C CYS A 20 -3.52 8.56 -11.07
N PRO A 21 -2.55 9.24 -10.44
CA PRO A 21 -2.47 10.71 -10.49
C PRO A 21 -2.13 11.24 -11.89
N LYS A 22 -1.65 10.36 -12.79
CA LYS A 22 -1.27 10.75 -14.15
C LYS A 22 -2.39 10.63 -15.18
N CYS A 23 -3.20 9.58 -15.11
CA CYS A 23 -4.26 9.32 -16.10
C CYS A 23 -5.67 9.18 -15.51
N GLY A 24 -5.81 9.16 -14.18
CA GLY A 24 -7.08 9.01 -13.48
C GLY A 24 -7.69 7.60 -13.51
N ALA A 25 -6.97 6.61 -14.04
CA ALA A 25 -7.41 5.22 -14.06
C ALA A 25 -7.36 4.59 -12.66
N ASP A 26 -8.29 3.68 -12.38
CA ASP A 26 -8.29 2.92 -11.14
C ASP A 26 -7.11 1.93 -11.12
N MET A 27 -6.46 1.85 -9.96
CA MET A 27 -5.27 1.04 -9.71
C MET A 27 -5.38 0.38 -8.34
N GLU A 28 -5.01 -0.89 -8.27
CA GLU A 28 -4.96 -1.64 -7.03
C GLU A 28 -3.52 -1.64 -6.50
N ILE A 29 -3.31 -1.16 -5.28
CA ILE A 29 -2.00 -1.07 -4.64
C ILE A 29 -1.98 -1.80 -3.30
N PHE A 30 -0.84 -2.36 -2.95
CA PHE A 30 -0.63 -2.95 -1.63
C PHE A 30 -0.15 -1.88 -0.66
N VAL A 31 -0.89 -1.70 0.44
CA VAL A 31 -0.64 -0.66 1.44
C VAL A 31 -0.25 -1.30 2.76
N ALA A 32 0.96 -1.03 3.23
CA ALA A 32 1.41 -1.40 4.55
C ALA A 32 0.79 -0.43 5.58
N MET A 33 -0.23 -0.91 6.31
CA MET A 33 -0.79 -0.17 7.43
C MET A 33 -0.01 -0.51 8.70
N GLN A 34 0.74 0.46 9.24
CA GLN A 34 1.30 0.35 10.58
C GLN A 34 0.28 0.87 11.59
N ASP A 35 0.26 0.27 12.78
CA ASP A 35 -0.74 0.37 13.86
C ASP A 35 -1.27 1.78 14.20
N SER A 36 -0.62 2.86 13.74
CA SER A 36 -1.03 4.23 14.05
C SER A 36 -0.73 5.28 12.98
N GLN A 37 -0.47 4.94 11.71
CA GLN A 37 -0.09 5.93 10.69
C GLN A 37 -0.68 5.70 9.29
N ALA A 38 -0.72 6.78 8.51
CA ALA A 38 -1.11 6.79 7.09
C ALA A 38 -0.38 5.66 6.36
N GLY A 39 -1.14 4.81 5.68
CA GLY A 39 -0.59 3.68 4.95
C GLY A 39 0.35 4.13 3.85
N THR A 40 1.45 3.40 3.69
CA THR A 40 2.41 3.59 2.59
C THR A 40 2.36 2.40 1.66
N LEU A 41 2.74 2.59 0.40
CA LEU A 41 2.87 1.46 -0.54
C LEU A 41 3.87 0.45 0.01
N ALA A 42 3.45 -0.80 0.10
CA ALA A 42 4.29 -1.92 0.49
C ALA A 42 5.35 -2.23 -0.59
N GLU A 43 5.03 -1.95 -1.85
CA GLU A 43 5.80 -2.31 -3.03
C GLU A 43 5.51 -1.32 -4.17
N ASP A 44 6.35 -1.30 -5.21
CA ASP A 44 6.14 -0.43 -6.35
C ASP A 44 4.88 -0.83 -7.14
N ALA A 45 4.10 0.17 -7.54
CA ALA A 45 2.85 -0.04 -8.26
C ALA A 45 2.92 0.63 -9.63
N VAL A 46 2.70 -0.15 -10.68
CA VAL A 46 2.70 0.35 -12.06
C VAL A 46 1.27 0.46 -12.58
N CYS A 47 0.93 1.61 -13.15
CA CYS A 47 -0.35 1.84 -13.78
C CYS A 47 -0.43 1.06 -15.09
N ASP A 48 -1.35 0.09 -15.16
CA ASP A 48 -1.59 -0.70 -16.36
C ASP A 48 -2.11 0.13 -17.56
N LYS A 49 -2.71 1.29 -17.29
CA LYS A 49 -3.27 2.17 -18.34
C LYS A 49 -2.26 3.11 -18.99
N CYS A 50 -1.34 3.70 -18.20
CA CYS A 50 -0.43 4.75 -18.70
C CYS A 50 1.06 4.46 -18.45
N GLY A 51 1.39 3.37 -17.75
CA GLY A 51 2.76 3.00 -17.40
C GLY A 51 3.38 3.86 -16.30
N TYR A 52 2.58 4.62 -15.54
CA TYR A 52 3.10 5.40 -14.40
C TYR A 52 3.45 4.49 -13.22
N THR A 53 4.70 4.56 -12.75
CA THR A 53 5.17 3.81 -11.59
C THR A 53 5.15 4.68 -10.34
N ILE A 54 4.51 4.18 -9.29
CA ILE A 54 4.50 4.73 -7.94
C ILE A 54 5.50 3.90 -7.13
N GLN A 55 6.43 4.56 -6.46
CA GLN A 55 7.48 3.85 -5.73
C GLN A 55 6.97 3.30 -4.38
N ALA A 56 7.51 2.16 -3.97
CA ALA A 56 7.30 1.64 -2.62
C ALA A 56 7.67 2.69 -1.57
N GLY A 57 6.92 2.76 -0.48
CA GLY A 57 7.10 3.76 0.58
C GLY A 57 6.43 5.11 0.32
N THR A 58 5.88 5.34 -0.88
CA THR A 58 5.01 6.52 -1.10
C THR A 58 3.77 6.42 -0.20
N PRO A 59 3.45 7.45 0.59
CA PRO A 59 2.25 7.46 1.42
C PRO A 59 1.02 7.60 0.52
N VAL A 60 0.01 6.78 0.78
CA VAL A 60 -1.22 6.75 -0.03
C VAL A 60 -1.96 8.09 0.00
N SER A 61 -1.77 8.88 1.06
CA SER A 61 -2.31 10.24 1.19
C SER A 61 -1.73 11.25 0.18
N GLU A 62 -0.52 11.03 -0.34
CA GLU A 62 0.10 11.87 -1.37
C GLU A 62 -0.35 11.49 -2.79
N ILE A 63 -0.96 10.32 -2.95
CA ILE A 63 -1.47 9.83 -4.24
C ILE A 63 -2.91 10.34 -4.38
N LYS A 64 -3.05 11.54 -4.94
CA LYS A 64 -4.31 12.27 -5.01
C LYS A 64 -4.61 12.76 -6.41
#